data_AF-A0A0B7K3L4-F1
#
_entry.id   AF-A0A0B7K3L4-F1
#
_cell.length_a   1.000
_cell.length_b   1.000
_cell.length_c   1.000
_cell.angle_alpha   90.00
_cell.angle_beta   90.00
_cell.angle_gamma   90.00
#
_symmetry.space_group_name_H-M   'P 1'
#
loop_
_entity.id
_entity.type
_entity.pdbx_description
1 polymer ?
#
loop_
_entity_poly.entity_id
_entity_poly.type
_entity_poly.pdbx_seq_one_letter_code
_entity_poly.pdbx_strand_id
1 'polypeptide(L)'
;MAIYSESEINSAINNILAGLSAIPRTTLRRRLEDGFTRAQAHEHQQRLSKAEEERVRRWIVSQELLGYAPTYRQLRYIASQILQGRKDLEPLGRSWIN
;
A
#
# COMPACT_ATOMS: atom_id res chain seq x y z
N MET A 1 -5.38 -8.30 -19.28
CA MET A 1 -5.20 -7.88 -20.68
C MET A 1 -4.05 -6.88 -20.71
N ALA A 2 -2.92 -7.22 -21.35
CA ALA A 2 -1.79 -6.29 -21.48
C ALA A 2 -2.08 -5.31 -22.63
N ILE A 3 -2.06 -4.01 -22.34
CA ILE A 3 -2.54 -2.91 -23.20
C ILE A 3 -1.39 -2.33 -24.06
N TYR A 4 -0.32 -3.10 -24.29
CA TYR A 4 0.87 -2.59 -25.00
C TYR A 4 1.25 -3.54 -26.12
N SER A 5 1.34 -2.99 -27.33
CA SER A 5 1.88 -3.67 -28.51
C SER A 5 3.39 -3.85 -28.38
N GLU A 6 3.92 -4.90 -29.01
CA GLU A 6 5.34 -5.22 -28.97
C GLU A 6 6.23 -4.09 -29.52
N SER A 7 5.73 -3.35 -30.51
CA SER A 7 6.37 -2.14 -31.04
C SER A 7 6.48 -1.02 -30.01
N GLU A 8 5.45 -0.82 -29.18
CA GLU A 8 5.47 0.21 -28.14
C GLU A 8 6.49 -0.13 -27.05
N ILE A 9 6.57 -1.40 -26.65
CA ILE A 9 7.54 -1.89 -25.68
C ILE A 9 8.97 -1.68 -26.20
N ASN A 10 9.25 -2.06 -27.45
CA ASN A 10 10.57 -1.91 -28.05
C ASN A 10 10.98 -0.44 -28.21
N SER A 11 10.04 0.43 -28.58
CA SER A 11 10.29 1.88 -28.66
C SER A 11 10.61 2.49 -27.29
N ALA A 12 9.91 2.05 -26.23
CA ALA A 12 10.16 2.49 -24.87
C ALA A 12 11.54 2.05 -24.36
N ILE A 13 11.95 0.81 -24.67
CA ILE A 13 13.28 0.29 -24.34
C ILE A 13 14.37 1.14 -25.01
N ASN A 14 14.24 1.43 -26.31
CA ASN A 14 15.19 2.26 -27.05
C ASN A 14 15.29 3.69 -26.48
N ASN A 15 14.17 4.30 -26.10
CA ASN A 15 14.16 5.61 -25.47
C ASN A 15 14.84 5.63 -24.09
N ILE A 16 14.69 4.56 -23.30
CA ILE A 16 15.39 4.40 -22.02
C ILE A 16 16.90 4.30 -22.25
N LEU A 17 17.34 3.49 -23.23
CA LEU A 17 18.75 3.34 -23.59
C LEU A 17 19.36 4.68 -24.06
N ALA A 18 18.63 5.40 -24.93
CA ALA A 18 19.02 6.72 -25.42
C ALA A 18 18.94 7.83 -24.35
N GLY A 19 18.36 7.56 -23.17
CA GLY A 19 18.23 8.55 -22.09
C GLY A 19 17.13 9.59 -22.30
N LEU A 20 16.23 9.36 -23.26
CA LEU A 20 15.08 10.21 -23.61
C LEU A 20 13.85 9.94 -22.72
N SER A 21 14.01 9.12 -21.69
CA SER A 21 12.98 8.87 -20.68
C SER A 21 12.72 10.14 -19.85
N ALA A 22 11.45 10.53 -19.74
CA ALA A 22 11.00 11.57 -18.79
C ALA A 22 11.25 11.20 -17.31
N ILE A 23 11.57 9.94 -17.04
CA ILE A 23 11.89 9.42 -15.71
C ILE A 23 13.43 9.42 -15.54
N PRO A 24 13.96 10.02 -14.46
CA PRO A 24 15.39 10.01 -14.18
C PRO A 24 15.98 8.60 -14.11
N ARG A 25 17.17 8.40 -14.69
CA ARG A 25 17.88 7.10 -14.69
C ARG A 25 18.05 6.51 -13.29
N THR A 26 18.29 7.35 -12.28
CA THR A 26 18.39 6.93 -10.87
C THR A 26 17.09 6.29 -10.35
N THR A 27 15.94 6.80 -10.79
CA THR A 27 14.63 6.26 -10.42
C THR A 27 14.37 4.93 -11.09
N LEU A 28 14.73 4.79 -12.36
CA LEU A 28 14.62 3.53 -13.10
C LEU A 28 15.55 2.47 -12.52
N ARG A 29 16.83 2.80 -12.33
CA ARG A 29 17.84 1.93 -11.73
C ARG A 29 17.39 1.42 -10.35
N ARG A 30 16.92 2.32 -9.48
CA ARG A 30 16.37 1.96 -8.16
C ARG A 30 15.20 0.98 -8.27
N ARG A 31 14.34 1.08 -9.29
CA ARG A 31 13.22 0.15 -9.49
C ARG A 31 13.66 -1.19 -10.09
N LEU A 32 14.70 -1.20 -10.91
CA LEU A 32 15.24 -2.40 -11.56
C LEU A 32 16.08 -3.25 -10.59
N GLU A 33 16.83 -2.61 -9.70
CA GLU A 33 17.76 -3.24 -8.73
C GLU A 33 17.07 -3.58 -7.38
N ASP A 34 15.76 -3.83 -7.37
CA ASP A 34 14.98 -4.20 -6.16
C ASP A 34 14.90 -3.13 -5.05
N GLY A 35 14.70 -1.86 -5.43
CA GLY A 35 14.37 -0.81 -4.47
C GLY A 35 13.01 -1.05 -3.79
N PHE A 36 12.91 -0.67 -2.52
CA PHE A 36 11.65 -0.73 -1.78
C PHE A 36 10.53 0.03 -2.50
N THR A 37 9.36 -0.58 -2.60
CA THR A 37 8.14 0.14 -2.97
C THR A 37 7.87 1.27 -1.97
N ARG A 38 7.13 2.30 -2.39
CA ARG A 38 6.76 3.40 -1.47
C ARG A 38 6.07 2.86 -0.22
N ALA A 39 5.18 1.88 -0.38
CA ALA A 39 4.49 1.24 0.74
C ALA A 39 5.46 0.60 1.75
N GLN A 40 6.43 -0.18 1.27
CA GLN A 40 7.45 -0.80 2.12
C GLN A 40 8.36 0.25 2.79
N ALA A 41 8.80 1.26 2.04
CA ALA A 41 9.66 2.31 2.59
C ALA A 41 8.98 3.10 3.71
N HIS A 42 7.65 3.27 3.65
CA HIS A 42 6.85 3.99 4.65
C HIS A 42 6.20 3.10 5.71
N GLU A 43 6.46 1.79 5.71
CA GLU A 43 5.84 0.84 6.66
C GLU A 43 6.12 1.23 8.12
N HIS A 44 7.34 1.69 8.42
CA HIS A 44 7.73 2.15 9.76
C HIS A 44 6.96 3.39 10.25
N GLN A 45 6.30 4.13 9.35
CA GLN A 45 5.50 5.31 9.67
C GLN A 45 4.03 4.96 9.92
N GLN A 46 3.63 3.72 9.64
CA GLN A 46 2.27 3.24 9.86
C GLN A 46 2.02 3.01 11.34
N ARG A 47 0.82 3.38 11.81
CA ARG A 47 0.45 3.21 13.22
C ARG A 47 0.19 1.75 13.58
N LEU A 48 -0.38 1.00 12.64
CA LEU A 48 -0.52 -0.46 12.74
C LEU A 48 0.61 -1.11 11.94
N SER A 49 1.16 -2.17 12.51
CA SER A 49 2.03 -3.08 11.77
C SER A 49 1.24 -3.84 10.70
N LYS A 50 1.93 -4.34 9.69
CA LYS A 50 1.33 -5.17 8.63
C LYS A 50 0.51 -6.35 9.15
N ALA A 51 0.95 -6.98 10.25
CA ALA A 51 0.22 -8.09 10.87
C ALA A 51 -1.10 -7.65 11.53
N GLU A 52 -1.12 -6.45 12.11
CA GLU A 52 -2.30 -5.84 12.71
C GLU A 52 -3.29 -5.39 11.62
N GLU A 53 -2.80 -4.78 10.55
CA GLU A 53 -3.63 -4.45 9.38
C GLU A 53 -4.25 -5.69 8.75
N GLU A 54 -3.51 -6.80 8.64
CA GLU A 54 -4.06 -8.07 8.13
C GLU A 54 -5.17 -8.62 9.04
N ARG A 55 -5.13 -8.34 10.35
CA ARG A 55 -6.20 -8.71 11.27
C ARG A 55 -7.45 -7.86 11.04
N VAL A 56 -7.30 -6.56 10.79
CA VAL A 56 -8.41 -5.67 10.41
C VAL A 56 -9.00 -6.11 9.07
N ARG A 57 -8.15 -6.39 8.07
CA ARG A 57 -8.56 -6.87 6.75
C ARG A 57 -9.38 -8.14 6.84
N ARG A 58 -8.90 -9.15 7.57
CA ARG A 58 -9.65 -10.40 7.78
C ARG A 58 -11.01 -10.14 8.42
N TRP A 59 -11.08 -9.24 9.40
CA TRP A 59 -12.35 -8.86 10.00
C TRP A 59 -13.30 -8.22 8.97
N ILE A 60 -12.83 -7.29 8.14
CA ILE A 60 -13.64 -6.66 7.06
C ILE A 60 -14.19 -7.73 6.10
N VAL A 61 -13.32 -8.62 5.61
CA VAL A 61 -13.73 -9.71 4.70
C VAL A 61 -14.76 -10.62 5.36
N SER A 62 -14.58 -10.95 6.65
CA SER A 62 -15.59 -11.73 7.38
C SER A 62 -16.93 -11.00 7.51
N GLN A 63 -16.94 -9.67 7.67
CA GLN A 63 -18.19 -8.89 7.70
C GLN A 63 -18.88 -8.88 6.32
N GLU A 64 -18.11 -8.74 5.24
CA GLU A 64 -18.62 -8.78 3.87
C GLU A 64 -19.24 -10.13 3.54
N LEU A 65 -18.61 -11.24 3.95
CA LEU A 65 -19.16 -12.59 3.81
C LEU A 65 -20.48 -12.78 4.57
N LEU A 66 -20.69 -12.04 5.66
CA LEU A 66 -21.93 -12.03 6.42
C LEU A 66 -22.99 -11.08 5.82
N GLY A 67 -22.68 -10.42 4.70
CA GLY A 67 -23.55 -9.45 4.04
C GLY A 67 -23.62 -8.08 4.73
N TYR A 68 -22.72 -7.81 5.68
CA TYR A 68 -22.65 -6.52 6.37
C TYR A 68 -21.53 -5.66 5.81
N ALA A 69 -21.86 -4.44 5.39
CA ALA A 69 -20.87 -3.42 5.06
C ALA A 69 -20.38 -2.75 6.35
N PRO A 70 -19.09 -2.89 6.74
CA PRO A 70 -18.57 -2.26 7.94
C PRO A 70 -18.62 -0.74 7.83
N THR A 71 -19.07 -0.07 8.90
CA THR A 71 -19.06 1.39 8.98
C THR A 71 -17.68 1.90 9.40
N TYR A 72 -17.31 3.09 8.94
CA TYR A 72 -16.09 3.80 9.35
C TYR A 72 -15.82 3.76 10.87
N ARG A 73 -16.84 4.07 11.68
CA ARG A 73 -16.74 4.07 13.15
C ARG A 73 -16.37 2.70 13.71
N GLN A 74 -16.90 1.63 13.12
CA GLN A 74 -16.59 0.25 13.53
C GLN A 74 -15.15 -0.11 13.18
N LEU A 75 -14.69 0.28 11.98
CA LEU A 75 -13.32 0.02 11.56
C LEU A 75 -12.30 0.72 12.47
N ARG A 76 -12.55 2.00 12.79
CA ARG A 76 -11.72 2.75 13.75
C ARG A 76 -11.76 2.14 15.15
N TYR A 77 -12.93 1.68 15.59
CA TYR A 77 -13.08 0.99 16.87
C TYR A 77 -12.23 -0.28 16.90
N ILE A 78 -12.36 -1.17 15.90
CA ILE A 78 -11.58 -2.41 15.83
C ILE A 78 -10.08 -2.14 15.77
N ALA A 79 -9.64 -1.18 14.97
CA ALA A 79 -8.23 -0.80 14.90
C ALA A 79 -7.72 -0.26 16.26
N SER A 80 -8.53 0.52 16.99
CA SER A 80 -8.17 0.98 18.32
C SER A 80 -8.11 -0.14 19.36
N GLN A 81 -8.97 -1.15 19.25
CA GLN A 81 -8.93 -2.34 20.12
C GLN A 81 -7.65 -3.15 19.91
N ILE A 82 -7.18 -3.25 18.67
CA ILE A 82 -5.91 -3.92 18.36
C ILE A 82 -4.73 -3.19 19.02
N LEU A 83 -4.71 -1.85 18.97
CA LEU A 83 -3.70 -1.03 19.64
C LEU A 83 -3.74 -1.17 21.17
N GLN A 84 -4.94 -1.16 21.77
CA GLN A 84 -5.10 -1.38 23.21
C GLN A 84 -4.57 -2.75 23.65
N GLY A 85 -4.76 -3.80 22.83
CA GLY A 85 -4.17 -5.12 23.06
C GLY A 85 -2.64 -5.12 23.06
N ARG A 86 -2.02 -4.17 22.34
CA ARG A 86 -0.57 -3.92 22.32
C ARG A 86 -0.10 -3.05 23.50
N LYS A 87 -1.01 -2.67 24.42
CA LYS A 87 -0.80 -1.67 25.49
C LYS A 87 -0.50 -0.26 24.97
N ASP A 88 -0.85 0.00 23.71
CA ASP A 88 -0.78 1.33 23.13
C ASP A 88 -2.10 2.05 23.38
N LEU A 89 -2.04 3.12 24.17
CA LEU A 89 -3.21 3.92 24.55
C LEU A 89 -3.35 5.19 23.72
N GLU A 90 -2.42 5.44 22.80
CA GLU A 90 -2.53 6.62 21.96
C GLU A 90 -3.66 6.45 20.93
N PRO A 91 -4.40 7.53 20.65
CA PRO A 91 -5.46 7.48 19.67
C PRO A 91 -4.90 7.35 18.25
N LEU A 92 -5.66 6.65 17.38
CA LEU A 92 -5.39 6.63 15.94
C LEU A 92 -5.37 8.05 15.36
N GLY A 93 -4.40 8.32 14.50
CA GLY A 93 -4.20 9.62 13.85
C GLY A 93 -5.38 10.05 12.98
N ARG A 94 -5.49 11.37 12.71
CA ARG A 94 -6.60 11.95 11.95
C ARG A 94 -6.70 11.41 10.52
N SER A 95 -5.57 11.14 9.87
CA SER A 95 -5.49 10.72 8.46
C SER A 95 -5.73 9.22 8.23
N TRP A 96 -6.13 8.47 9.26
CA TRP A 96 -6.30 7.03 9.12
C TRP A 96 -7.42 6.64 8.14
N ILE A 97 -8.39 7.53 7.89
CA ILE A 97 -9.46 7.35 6.89
C ILE A 97 -9.93 8.75 6.47
N ASN A 98 -9.19 9.38 5.56
CA ASN A 98 -9.64 10.56 4.82
C ASN A 98 -9.81 10.20 3.36
#